data_AF-A0A6J4U080-F1
#
_entry.id   AF-A0A6J4U080-F1
#
_cell.length_a   1.000
_cell.length_b   1.000
_cell.length_c   1.000
_cell.angle_alpha   90.00
_cell.angle_beta   90.00
_cell.angle_gamma   90.00
#
_symmetry.space_group_name_H-M   'P 1'
#
loop_
_entity.id
_entity.type
_entity.pdbx_description
1 polymer ?
#
loop_
_entity_poly.entity_id
_entity_poly.type
_entity_poly.pdbx_seq_one_letter_code
_entity_poly.pdbx_strand_id
1 'polypeptide(L)'
;MEQEQTPPTATPSGRLDTLGMTEAELFAYLEEILREEAIEAAEANETTPAEELASPGFMAARAASTYAISLILANNAYLARHLLDLGALPVGGTGDGDRGTGAV
;
A
#
# COMPACT_ATOMS: atom_id res chain seq x y z
N MET A 1 -45.84 5.46 -8.31
CA MET A 1 -44.88 4.35 -8.30
C MET A 1 -43.52 4.96 -8.46
N GLU A 2 -42.93 5.41 -7.35
CA GLU A 2 -41.57 5.93 -7.31
C GLU A 2 -40.69 4.79 -6.81
N GLN A 3 -39.80 4.30 -7.68
CA GLN A 3 -38.80 3.33 -7.28
C GLN A 3 -37.70 4.10 -6.55
N GLU A 4 -37.67 3.95 -5.24
CA GLU A 4 -36.61 4.40 -4.36
C GLU A 4 -35.33 3.67 -4.77
N GLN A 5 -34.45 4.35 -5.51
CA GLN A 5 -33.10 3.86 -5.80
C GLN A 5 -32.30 3.93 -4.50
N THR A 6 -32.20 2.81 -3.81
CA THR A 6 -31.22 2.60 -2.75
C THR A 6 -29.83 2.87 -3.34
N PRO A 7 -29.02 3.79 -2.77
CA PRO A 7 -27.68 4.02 -3.27
C PRO A 7 -26.89 2.71 -3.19
N PRO A 8 -26.03 2.40 -4.19
CA PRO A 8 -25.20 1.21 -4.13
C PRO A 8 -24.38 1.29 -2.85
N THR A 9 -24.53 0.27 -2.00
CA THR A 9 -23.71 0.06 -0.82
C THR A 9 -22.27 0.21 -1.27
N ALA A 10 -21.60 1.29 -0.87
CA ALA A 10 -20.19 1.44 -1.13
C ALA A 10 -19.50 0.30 -0.40
N THR A 11 -19.19 -0.78 -1.12
CA THR A 11 -18.23 -1.78 -0.66
C THR A 11 -17.02 -0.97 -0.20
N PRO A 12 -16.55 -1.11 1.05
CA PRO A 12 -15.32 -0.45 1.48
C PRO A 12 -14.27 -0.85 0.44
N SER A 13 -13.83 0.12 -0.35
CA SER A 13 -12.87 -0.15 -1.41
C SER A 13 -11.64 -0.71 -0.71
N GLY A 14 -11.18 -1.91 -1.06
CA GLY A 14 -9.91 -2.49 -0.57
C GLY A 14 -8.66 -1.62 -0.82
N ARG A 15 -8.84 -0.38 -1.27
CA ARG A 15 -7.84 0.68 -1.45
C ARG A 15 -7.18 1.14 -0.16
N LEU A 16 -7.72 0.85 1.03
CA LEU A 16 -7.13 1.26 2.31
C LEU A 16 -6.42 0.13 3.05
N ASP A 17 -6.55 -1.13 2.61
CA ASP A 17 -5.99 -2.30 3.33
C ASP A 17 -4.45 -2.31 3.34
N THR A 18 -3.83 -1.56 2.42
CA THR A 18 -2.37 -1.44 2.31
C THR A 18 -1.78 -0.25 3.07
N LEU A 19 -2.61 0.62 3.65
CA LEU A 19 -2.13 1.76 4.43
C LEU A 19 -1.52 1.27 5.75
N GLY A 20 -0.26 1.62 5.99
CA GLY A 20 0.47 1.23 7.20
C GLY A 20 1.21 -0.11 7.07
N MET A 21 1.10 -0.80 5.94
CA MET A 21 1.96 -1.94 5.63
C MET A 21 3.43 -1.49 5.57
N THR A 22 4.29 -2.30 6.15
CA THR A 22 5.73 -2.23 5.96
C THR A 22 6.10 -2.56 4.52
N GLU A 23 7.32 -2.20 4.12
CA GLU A 23 7.87 -2.56 2.81
C GLU A 23 7.79 -4.06 2.53
N ALA A 24 8.15 -4.90 3.52
CA ALA A 24 8.10 -6.35 3.39
C ALA A 24 6.67 -6.86 3.19
N GLU A 25 5.69 -6.30 3.91
CA GLU A 25 4.28 -6.65 3.77
C GLU A 25 3.73 -6.26 2.40
N LEU A 26 4.09 -5.08 1.88
CA LEU A 26 3.70 -4.66 0.53
C LEU A 26 4.25 -5.59 -0.56
N PHE A 27 5.50 -6.04 -0.44
CA PHE A 27 6.07 -6.99 -1.39
C PHE A 27 5.45 -8.38 -1.25
N ALA A 28 5.20 -8.86 -0.03
CA ALA A 28 4.50 -10.12 0.18
C ALA A 28 3.09 -10.10 -0.41
N TYR A 29 2.37 -8.98 -0.23
CA TYR A 29 1.05 -8.76 -0.78
C TYR A 29 1.06 -8.72 -2.33
N LEU A 30 2.06 -8.07 -2.94
CA LEU A 30 2.25 -8.12 -4.40
C LEU A 30 2.45 -9.57 -4.89
N GLU A 31 3.26 -10.37 -4.20
CA GLU A 31 3.51 -11.77 -4.56
C GLU A 31 2.26 -12.65 -4.38
N GLU A 32 1.36 -12.28 -3.47
CA GLU A 32 0.05 -12.92 -3.35
C GLU A 32 -0.84 -12.62 -4.55
N ILE A 33 -1.00 -11.35 -4.90
CA ILE A 33 -1.78 -10.92 -6.08
C ILE A 33 -1.26 -11.59 -7.35
N LEU A 34 0.06 -11.56 -7.58
CA LEU A 34 0.65 -12.16 -8.78
C LEU A 34 0.41 -13.68 -8.85
N ARG A 35 0.35 -14.36 -7.70
CA ARG A 35 0.07 -15.80 -7.66
C ARG A 35 -1.38 -16.08 -7.98
N GLU A 36 -2.31 -15.29 -7.43
CA GLU A 36 -3.75 -15.41 -7.72
C GLU A 36 -4.03 -15.22 -9.22
N GLU A 37 -3.52 -14.13 -9.78
CA GLU A 37 -3.64 -13.84 -11.23
C GLU A 37 -3.01 -14.93 -12.10
N ALA A 38 -1.86 -15.49 -11.69
CA ALA A 38 -1.22 -16.56 -12.44
C ALA A 38 -2.02 -17.88 -12.39
N ILE A 39 -2.75 -18.14 -11.31
CA ILE A 39 -3.66 -19.29 -11.22
C ILE A 39 -4.82 -19.11 -12.20
N GLU A 40 -5.44 -17.94 -12.22
CA GLU A 40 -6.54 -17.64 -13.14
C GLU A 40 -6.09 -17.69 -14.61
N ALA A 41 -4.92 -17.12 -14.92
CA ALA A 41 -4.35 -17.19 -16.26
C ALA A 41 -4.02 -18.62 -16.69
N ALA A 42 -3.49 -19.44 -15.77
CA ALA A 42 -3.14 -20.82 -16.05
C ALA A 42 -4.36 -21.68 -16.39
N GLU A 43 -5.47 -21.47 -15.66
CA GLU A 43 -6.75 -22.10 -15.95
C GLU A 43 -7.28 -21.71 -17.34
N ALA A 44 -7.14 -20.43 -17.73
CA ALA A 44 -7.60 -19.94 -19.02
C ALA A 44 -6.74 -20.40 -20.20
N ASN A 45 -5.44 -20.60 -19.99
CA ASN A 45 -4.47 -20.92 -21.04
C ASN A 45 -4.10 -22.40 -21.11
N GLU A 46 -4.66 -23.24 -20.24
CA GLU A 46 -4.29 -24.66 -20.09
C GLU A 46 -2.78 -24.86 -19.78
N THR A 47 -2.20 -23.95 -18.99
CA THR A 47 -0.80 -23.96 -18.54
C THR A 47 -0.72 -24.17 -17.02
N THR A 48 0.49 -24.10 -16.45
CA THR A 48 0.68 -24.09 -15.00
C THR A 48 0.91 -22.66 -14.47
N PRO A 49 0.55 -22.36 -13.21
CA PRO A 49 0.82 -21.03 -12.62
C PRO A 49 2.32 -20.68 -12.62
N ALA A 50 3.20 -21.68 -12.52
CA ALA A 50 4.64 -21.48 -12.57
C ALA A 50 5.11 -21.02 -13.97
N GLU A 51 4.51 -21.55 -15.03
CA GLU A 51 4.80 -21.13 -16.41
C GLU A 51 4.27 -19.72 -16.68
N GLU A 52 3.07 -19.40 -16.20
CA GLU A 52 2.51 -18.04 -16.32
C GLU A 52 3.36 -17.02 -15.57
N LEU A 53 3.79 -17.31 -14.34
CA LEU A 53 4.70 -16.45 -13.57
C LEU A 53 6.07 -16.25 -14.25
N ALA A 54 6.52 -17.23 -15.04
CA ALA A 54 7.75 -17.15 -15.83
C ALA A 54 7.52 -16.45 -17.18
N SER A 55 6.29 -16.13 -17.55
CA SER A 55 5.98 -15.46 -18.81
C SER A 55 6.54 -14.02 -18.81
N PRO A 56 6.88 -13.48 -20.00
CA PRO A 56 7.34 -12.09 -20.11
C PRO A 56 6.33 -11.08 -19.56
N GLY A 57 5.02 -11.37 -19.67
CA GLY A 57 3.95 -10.51 -19.17
C GLY A 57 3.98 -10.38 -17.65
N PHE A 58 3.98 -11.51 -16.93
CA PHE A 58 4.07 -11.52 -15.47
C PHE A 58 5.41 -11.00 -14.95
N MET A 59 6.52 -11.30 -15.65
CA MET A 59 7.82 -10.73 -15.30
C MET A 59 7.82 -9.20 -15.40
N ALA A 60 7.24 -8.65 -16.47
CA ALA A 60 7.10 -7.21 -16.65
C ALA A 60 6.18 -6.58 -15.60
N ALA A 61 5.04 -7.22 -15.31
CA ALA A 61 4.10 -6.77 -14.29
C ALA A 61 4.76 -6.77 -12.90
N ARG A 62 5.47 -7.84 -12.52
CA ARG A 62 6.22 -7.92 -11.27
C ARG A 62 7.25 -6.78 -11.19
N ALA A 63 8.08 -6.61 -12.22
CA ALA A 63 9.10 -5.56 -12.23
C ALA A 63 8.50 -4.14 -12.10
N ALA A 64 7.42 -3.86 -12.83
CA ALA A 64 6.74 -2.57 -12.79
C ALA A 64 6.13 -2.30 -11.40
N SER A 65 5.45 -3.29 -10.82
CA SER A 65 4.84 -3.17 -9.49
C SER A 65 5.88 -3.05 -8.38
N THR A 66 6.99 -3.80 -8.46
CA THR A 66 8.12 -3.65 -7.54
C THR A 66 8.68 -2.23 -7.57
N TYR A 67 8.90 -1.69 -8.77
CA TYR A 67 9.40 -0.33 -8.92
C TYR A 67 8.41 0.72 -8.39
N ALA A 68 7.11 0.54 -8.62
CA ALA A 68 6.07 1.41 -8.08
C ALA A 68 6.07 1.43 -6.54
N ILE A 69 6.21 0.28 -5.89
CA ILE A 69 6.35 0.18 -4.42
C ILE A 69 7.57 0.98 -3.96
N SER A 70 8.73 0.79 -4.59
CA SER A 70 9.95 1.52 -4.22
C SER A 70 9.80 3.04 -4.37
N LEU A 71 9.15 3.52 -5.44
CA LEU A 71 8.87 4.94 -5.62
C LEU A 71 7.94 5.50 -4.54
N ILE A 72 6.88 4.78 -4.19
CA ILE A 72 5.94 5.18 -3.13
C ILE A 72 6.68 5.30 -1.80
N LEU A 73 7.49 4.30 -1.44
CA LEU A 73 8.27 4.30 -0.20
C LEU A 73 9.27 5.46 -0.15
N ALA A 74 10.00 5.71 -1.25
CA ALA A 74 10.95 6.81 -1.34
C ALA A 74 10.26 8.17 -1.18
N ASN A 75 9.13 8.38 -1.84
CA ASN A 75 8.36 9.62 -1.73
C ASN A 75 7.81 9.81 -0.31
N ASN A 76 7.29 8.75 0.31
CA ASN A 76 6.77 8.80 1.67
C ASN A 76 7.89 9.12 2.67
N ALA A 77 9.08 8.52 2.52
CA ALA A 77 10.24 8.81 3.36
C ALA A 77 10.71 10.27 3.21
N TYR A 78 10.79 10.77 1.97
CA TYR A 78 11.12 12.17 1.68
C TYR A 78 10.12 13.14 2.35
N LEU A 79 8.82 12.90 2.17
CA LEU A 79 7.77 13.75 2.75
C LEU A 79 7.80 13.71 4.27
N ALA A 80 7.93 12.53 4.87
CA ALA A 80 8.05 12.39 6.33
C ALA A 80 9.24 13.18 6.87
N ARG A 81 10.40 13.10 6.19
CA ARG A 81 11.58 13.87 6.58
C ARG A 81 11.36 15.38 6.43
N HIS A 82 10.81 15.81 5.31
CA HIS A 82 10.54 17.22 5.04
C HIS A 82 9.57 17.82 6.08
N LEU A 83 8.52 17.09 6.45
CA LEU A 83 7.55 17.52 7.45
C LEU A 83 8.14 17.54 8.88
N LEU A 84 9.06 16.63 9.20
CA LEU A 84 9.83 16.66 10.45
C LEU A 84 10.73 17.90 10.50
N ASP A 85 11.45 18.20 9.42
CA ASP A 85 12.32 19.37 9.33
C ASP A 85 11.53 20.69 9.43
N LEU A 86 10.27 20.72 8.96
CA LEU A 86 9.34 21.85 9.12
C LEU A 86 8.70 21.94 10.51
N GLY A 87 8.90 20.96 11.39
CA GLY A 87 8.24 20.88 12.71
C GLY A 87 6.74 20.59 12.65
N ALA A 88 6.21 20.18 11.49
CA ALA A 88 4.80 19.82 11.31
C ALA A 88 4.49 18.44 11.93
N LEU A 89 5.50 17.58 12.05
CA LEU A 89 5.43 16.32 12.78
C LEU A 89 6.17 16.45 14.10
N PRO A 90 5.57 16.07 15.25
CA PRO A 90 6.28 16.09 16.52
C PRO A 90 7.45 15.10 16.45
N VAL A 91 8.66 15.60 16.65
CA VAL A 91 9.84 14.77 16.87
C VAL A 91 9.58 14.04 18.18
N GLY A 92 9.40 12.72 18.13
CA GLY A 92 8.95 11.83 19.21
C GLY A 92 8.88 12.48 20.59
N GLY A 93 7.66 12.72 21.07
CA GLY A 93 7.42 13.35 22.35
C GLY A 93 8.19 12.65 23.47
N THR A 94 9.28 13.26 23.92
CA THR A 94 9.74 13.15 25.30
C THR A 94 8.67 13.80 26.15
N GLY A 95 7.64 13.03 26.48
CA GLY A 95 6.84 13.30 27.65
C GLY A 95 7.69 13.00 28.88
N ASP A 96 8.60 13.89 29.22
CA ASP A 96 9.10 14.01 30.59
C ASP A 96 9.16 15.48 30.98
N GLY A 97 8.83 15.72 32.24
CA GLY A 97 8.24 16.94 32.75
C GLY A 97 9.15 18.16 32.71
N ASP A 98 8.69 19.23 32.07
CA ASP A 98 8.94 20.57 32.55
C ASP A 98 7.87 21.53 31.99
N ARG A 99 6.76 21.68 32.73
CA ARG A 99 5.96 22.89 32.64
C ARG A 99 6.10 23.62 33.96
N GLY A 100 7.20 24.36 34.07
CA GLY A 100 7.32 25.47 35.00
C GLY A 100 6.09 26.35 34.94
N THR A 101 5.23 26.26 35.95
CA THR A 101 4.30 27.31 36.31
C THR A 101 5.09 28.39 37.06
N GLY A 102 5.76 29.24 36.29
CA GLY A 102 6.31 30.51 36.75
C GLY A 102 5.65 31.63 35.95
N ALA A 103 4.47 32.06 36.40
CA ALA A 103 3.84 33.31 35.95
C ALA A 103 3.84 34.28 37.14
N VAL A 104 4.34 35.48 36.86
CA VAL A 104 4.40 36.69 37.70
C VAL A 104 2.99 37.12 38.11
#